data_AF-H1L1H9-F1
#
_entry.id   AF-H1L1H9-F1
#
_cell.length_a   1.000
_cell.length_b   1.000
_cell.length_c   1.000
_cell.angle_alpha   90.00
_cell.angle_beta   90.00
_cell.angle_gamma   90.00
#
_symmetry.space_group_name_H-M   'P 1'
#
loop_
_entity.id
_entity.type
_entity.pdbx_description
1 polymer ?
#
loop_
_entity_poly.entity_id
_entity_poly.type
_entity_poly.pdbx_seq_one_letter_code
_entity_poly.pdbx_strand_id
1 'polypeptide(L)'
;MLAKFYRDKKVSGREVMVTVIISPLPIILGESVFRVQLPLAIVILGYKLGTTYVLLNILSGFLQAFIGILYANIFFKRKPIHISNNNNEKIVFNKNVIIKGIKKSIKILKKVIPMIIIFTFLISALIELGLIEIVKKLFSPILGILNLPGEAITVLIANFAHFSAGYATVDILMKNGVLNEKQALITLLIGNIIGVTMIYLKHSIGTYVALFGRFGLKLAMVNYMVSIMVKILLITMVVILL
;
A
#
# COMPACT_ATOMS: atom_id res chain seq x y z
N MET A 1 -7.04 16.89 0.48
CA MET A 1 -8.10 17.61 1.22
C MET A 1 -7.90 17.51 2.74
N LEU A 2 -7.69 16.28 3.26
CA LEU A 2 -7.46 15.99 4.68
C LEU A 2 -6.35 16.83 5.34
N ALA A 3 -5.19 16.97 4.69
CA ALA A 3 -4.09 17.80 5.21
C ALA A 3 -4.46 19.28 5.39
N LYS A 4 -5.37 19.82 4.58
CA LYS A 4 -5.87 21.19 4.76
C LYS A 4 -6.75 21.27 6.01
N PHE A 5 -7.69 20.34 6.19
CA PHE A 5 -8.54 20.32 7.38
C PHE A 5 -7.76 20.13 8.68
N TYR A 6 -6.70 19.33 8.64
CA TYR A 6 -5.78 19.20 9.77
C TYR A 6 -5.03 20.50 10.08
N ARG A 7 -4.47 21.17 9.05
CA ARG A 7 -3.79 22.47 9.22
C ARG A 7 -4.73 23.59 9.67
N ASP A 8 -5.98 23.54 9.23
CA ASP A 8 -7.04 24.46 9.63
C ASP A 8 -7.65 24.10 11.01
N LYS A 9 -7.08 23.11 11.72
CA LYS A 9 -7.55 22.58 13.03
C LYS A 9 -9.02 22.12 13.06
N LYS A 10 -9.60 21.82 11.90
CA LYS A 10 -10.96 21.31 11.76
C LYS A 10 -11.08 19.82 12.05
N VAL A 11 -9.97 19.09 11.98
CA VAL A 11 -9.87 17.64 12.21
C VAL A 11 -8.67 17.38 13.12
N SER A 12 -8.87 16.53 14.13
CA SER A 12 -7.85 16.12 15.10
C SER A 12 -6.86 15.13 14.49
N GLY A 13 -5.67 15.02 15.09
CA GLY A 13 -4.67 14.05 14.63
C GLY A 13 -5.16 12.60 14.68
N ARG A 14 -5.98 12.24 15.68
CA ARG A 14 -6.54 10.88 15.78
C ARG A 14 -7.53 10.60 14.64
N GLU A 15 -8.39 11.56 14.27
CA GLU A 15 -9.31 11.42 13.13
C GLU A 15 -8.55 11.27 11.80
N VAL A 16 -7.46 12.03 11.63
CA VAL A 16 -6.56 11.86 10.46
C VAL A 16 -5.98 10.46 10.42
N MET A 17 -5.48 9.95 11.55
CA MET A 17 -4.87 8.62 11.65
C MET A 17 -5.87 7.52 11.27
N VAL A 18 -7.10 7.57 11.79
CA VAL A 18 -8.16 6.63 11.43
C VAL A 18 -8.52 6.70 9.95
N THR A 19 -8.66 7.91 9.41
CA THR A 19 -8.97 8.10 7.98
C THR A 19 -7.87 7.50 7.10
N VAL A 20 -6.61 7.68 7.49
CA VAL A 20 -5.45 7.11 6.78
C VAL A 20 -5.44 5.59 6.87
N ILE A 21 -5.78 5.00 8.02
CA ILE A 21 -5.87 3.53 8.17
C ILE A 21 -6.97 2.95 7.29
N ILE A 22 -8.10 3.63 7.11
CA ILE A 22 -9.22 3.17 6.27
C ILE A 22 -8.92 3.33 4.76
N SER A 23 -8.09 4.31 4.41
CA SER A 23 -7.83 4.70 3.02
C SER A 23 -7.29 3.62 2.06
N PRO A 24 -6.57 2.56 2.49
CA PRO A 24 -6.06 1.55 1.58
C PRO A 24 -7.14 0.72 0.91
N LEU A 25 -8.32 0.53 1.51
CA LEU A 25 -9.38 -0.28 0.89
C LEU A 25 -9.82 0.28 -0.48
N PRO A 26 -10.25 1.55 -0.60
CA PRO A 26 -10.55 2.14 -1.91
C PRO A 26 -9.37 2.11 -2.89
N ILE A 27 -8.14 2.26 -2.40
CA ILE A 27 -6.94 2.24 -3.23
C ILE A 27 -6.71 0.83 -3.80
N ILE A 28 -6.73 -0.19 -2.95
CA ILE A 28 -6.58 -1.59 -3.34
C ILE A 28 -7.72 -2.00 -4.27
N LEU A 29 -8.97 -1.64 -3.98
CA LEU A 29 -10.07 -1.91 -4.90
C LEU A 29 -9.85 -1.24 -6.27
N GLY A 30 -9.50 0.04 -6.28
CA GLY A 30 -9.23 0.79 -7.51
C GLY A 30 -8.07 0.23 -8.34
N GLU A 31 -6.93 0.00 -7.70
CA GLU A 31 -5.69 -0.40 -8.34
C GLU A 31 -5.66 -1.90 -8.67
N SER A 32 -6.11 -2.72 -7.72
CA SER A 32 -6.11 -4.18 -7.86
C SER A 32 -7.20 -4.67 -8.79
N VAL A 33 -8.44 -4.20 -8.67
CA VAL A 33 -9.57 -4.71 -9.48
C VAL A 33 -9.63 -4.05 -10.85
N PHE A 34 -9.53 -2.71 -10.90
CA PHE A 34 -9.94 -1.96 -12.09
C PHE A 34 -8.81 -1.48 -12.99
N ARG A 35 -7.56 -1.50 -12.51
CA ARG A 35 -6.45 -0.81 -13.19
C ARG A 35 -5.43 -1.72 -13.81
N VAL A 36 -4.63 -2.40 -12.98
CA VAL A 36 -3.41 -3.08 -13.47
C VAL A 36 -3.22 -4.44 -12.85
N GLN A 37 -3.54 -4.62 -11.57
CA GLN A 37 -3.09 -5.82 -10.87
C GLN A 37 -3.86 -7.08 -11.28
N LEU A 38 -5.19 -7.03 -11.38
CA LEU A 38 -6.02 -8.18 -11.73
C LEU A 38 -5.80 -8.67 -13.17
N PRO A 39 -5.83 -7.81 -14.21
CA PRO A 39 -5.53 -8.26 -15.56
C PRO A 39 -4.14 -8.87 -15.66
N LEU A 40 -3.13 -8.22 -15.07
CA LEU A 40 -1.76 -8.68 -15.13
C LEU A 40 -1.54 -9.98 -14.35
N ALA A 41 -2.13 -10.12 -13.17
CA ALA A 41 -2.06 -11.34 -12.38
C ALA A 41 -2.72 -12.50 -13.11
N ILE A 42 -3.88 -12.30 -13.75
CA ILE A 42 -4.55 -13.36 -14.52
C ILE A 42 -3.71 -13.75 -15.75
N VAL A 43 -3.15 -12.77 -16.47
CA VAL A 43 -2.36 -13.02 -17.68
C VAL A 43 -1.05 -13.76 -17.36
N ILE A 44 -0.37 -13.40 -16.27
CA ILE A 44 0.94 -13.96 -15.94
C ILE A 44 0.83 -15.23 -15.09
N LEU A 45 0.00 -15.22 -14.04
CA LEU A 45 -0.10 -16.32 -13.06
C LEU A 45 -1.22 -17.31 -13.38
N GLY A 46 -2.02 -17.03 -14.41
CA GLY A 46 -3.22 -17.78 -14.73
C GLY A 46 -4.43 -17.40 -13.87
N TYR A 47 -5.61 -17.82 -14.33
CA TYR A 47 -6.89 -17.46 -13.72
C TYR A 47 -7.02 -17.92 -12.25
N LYS A 48 -6.60 -19.15 -11.93
CA LYS A 48 -6.78 -19.71 -10.57
C LYS A 48 -5.90 -19.01 -9.54
N LEU A 49 -4.58 -18.96 -9.76
CA LEU A 49 -3.64 -18.35 -8.82
C LEU A 49 -3.77 -16.83 -8.79
N GLY A 50 -3.87 -16.19 -9.97
CA GLY A 50 -3.97 -14.74 -10.10
C GLY A 50 -5.23 -14.19 -9.42
N THR A 51 -6.40 -14.79 -9.67
CA THR A 51 -7.65 -14.38 -9.02
C THR A 51 -7.58 -14.58 -7.51
N THR A 52 -7.09 -15.74 -7.04
CA THR A 52 -7.00 -16.03 -5.59
C THR A 52 -6.09 -15.03 -4.88
N TYR A 53 -4.92 -14.74 -5.45
CA TYR A 53 -3.99 -13.76 -4.90
C TYR A 53 -4.59 -12.35 -4.84
N VAL A 54 -5.29 -11.91 -5.88
CA VAL A 54 -5.94 -10.59 -5.90
C VAL A 54 -7.07 -10.52 -4.87
N LEU A 55 -7.89 -11.56 -4.75
CA LEU A 55 -8.94 -11.64 -3.73
C LEU A 55 -8.36 -11.53 -2.31
N LEU A 56 -7.25 -12.21 -2.03
CA LEU A 56 -6.57 -12.11 -0.74
C LEU A 56 -6.03 -10.70 -0.47
N ASN A 57 -5.51 -10.02 -1.49
CA ASN A 57 -5.06 -8.63 -1.34
C ASN A 57 -6.23 -7.68 -1.03
N ILE A 58 -7.36 -7.85 -1.72
CA ILE A 58 -8.59 -7.10 -1.46
C ILE A 58 -9.09 -7.37 -0.04
N LEU A 59 -9.09 -8.64 0.39
CA LEU A 59 -9.43 -9.02 1.76
C LEU A 59 -8.52 -8.33 2.78
N SER A 60 -7.23 -8.14 2.49
CA SER A 60 -6.33 -7.35 3.35
C SER A 60 -6.78 -5.90 3.48
N GLY A 61 -7.22 -5.28 2.38
CA GLY A 61 -7.78 -3.93 2.39
C GLY A 61 -9.04 -3.86 3.25
N PHE A 62 -9.93 -4.84 3.13
CA PHE A 62 -11.14 -4.94 3.94
C PHE A 62 -10.83 -5.09 5.43
N LEU A 63 -9.93 -5.99 5.80
CA LEU A 63 -9.52 -6.18 7.20
C LEU A 63 -8.91 -4.90 7.78
N GLN A 64 -8.06 -4.22 7.01
CA GLN A 64 -7.45 -2.96 7.44
C GLN A 64 -8.49 -1.85 7.62
N ALA A 65 -9.45 -1.72 6.71
CA ALA A 65 -10.56 -0.78 6.86
C ALA A 65 -11.47 -1.14 8.04
N PHE A 66 -11.74 -2.42 8.26
CA PHE A 66 -12.54 -2.91 9.38
C PHE A 66 -11.89 -2.54 10.72
N ILE A 67 -10.57 -2.76 10.87
CA ILE A 67 -9.81 -2.32 12.06
C ILE A 67 -9.93 -0.80 12.25
N GLY A 68 -9.79 -0.02 11.17
CA GLY A 68 -9.94 1.43 11.22
C GLY A 68 -11.34 1.88 11.68
N ILE A 69 -12.40 1.23 11.18
CA ILE A 69 -13.79 1.52 11.53
C ILE A 69 -14.09 1.10 12.98
N LEU A 70 -13.61 -0.06 13.42
CA LEU A 70 -13.74 -0.50 14.81
C LEU A 70 -13.08 0.50 15.76
N TYR A 71 -11.83 0.88 15.46
CA TYR A 71 -11.12 1.90 16.24
C TYR A 71 -11.89 3.23 16.24
N ALA A 72 -12.47 3.62 15.10
CA ALA A 72 -13.29 4.82 15.00
C ALA A 72 -14.51 4.77 15.93
N ASN A 73 -15.26 3.67 15.90
CA ASN A 73 -16.48 3.51 16.69
C ASN A 73 -16.21 3.46 18.20
N ILE A 74 -15.08 2.88 18.63
CA ILE A 74 -14.73 2.76 20.05
C ILE A 74 -14.24 4.10 20.62
N PHE A 75 -13.36 4.79 19.90
CA PHE A 75 -12.65 5.95 20.44
C PHE A 75 -13.28 7.32 20.10
N PHE A 76 -14.18 7.39 19.13
CA PHE A 76 -14.82 8.65 18.73
C PHE A 76 -16.30 8.64 19.03
N LYS A 77 -16.75 9.70 19.73
CA LYS A 77 -18.17 9.97 19.90
C LYS A 77 -18.76 10.38 18.56
N ARG A 78 -19.84 9.72 18.14
CA ARG A 78 -20.61 10.10 16.96
C ARG A 78 -21.14 11.52 17.18
N LYS A 79 -20.74 12.45 16.33
CA LYS A 79 -21.33 13.80 16.26
C LYS A 79 -22.36 13.78 15.14
N PRO A 80 -23.64 14.09 15.40
CA PRO A 80 -24.61 14.25 14.33
C PRO A 80 -24.17 15.44 13.47
N ILE A 81 -23.85 15.17 12.21
CA ILE A 81 -23.53 16.21 11.24
C ILE A 81 -24.84 16.49 10.51
N HIS A 82 -25.41 17.68 10.70
CA HIS A 82 -26.45 18.16 9.81
C HIS A 82 -25.83 18.47 8.45
N ILE A 83 -25.98 17.51 7.53
CA ILE A 83 -25.65 17.73 6.13
C ILE A 83 -26.77 18.60 5.56
N SER A 84 -26.51 19.90 5.42
CA SER A 84 -27.42 20.78 4.69
C SER A 84 -27.41 20.34 3.22
N ASN A 85 -28.52 19.73 2.77
CA ASN A 85 -28.72 19.40 1.36
C ASN A 85 -29.01 20.64 0.50
N ASN A 86 -29.05 21.84 1.09
CA ASN A 86 -29.33 23.10 0.40
C ASN A 86 -28.08 23.74 -0.24
N ASN A 87 -27.12 22.91 -0.68
CA ASN A 87 -25.96 23.38 -1.40
C ASN A 87 -26.28 23.42 -2.90
N ASN A 88 -27.04 24.45 -3.31
CA ASN A 88 -27.17 24.84 -4.73
C ASN A 88 -25.89 25.50 -5.28
N GLU A 89 -24.72 25.12 -4.74
CA GLU A 89 -23.42 25.51 -5.31
C GLU A 89 -23.26 24.77 -6.64
N LYS A 90 -23.76 25.37 -7.73
CA LYS A 90 -23.47 24.89 -9.08
C LYS A 90 -21.95 24.86 -9.25
N ILE A 91 -21.40 23.72 -9.67
CA ILE A 91 -19.98 23.60 -10.00
C ILE A 91 -19.74 24.45 -11.25
N VAL A 92 -19.34 25.71 -11.06
CA VAL A 92 -19.05 26.61 -12.17
C VAL A 92 -17.63 26.35 -12.65
N PHE A 93 -17.52 25.72 -13.83
CA PHE A 93 -16.25 25.55 -14.54
C PHE A 93 -15.90 26.84 -15.28
N ASN A 94 -15.36 27.81 -14.55
CA ASN A 94 -14.77 29.03 -15.13
C ASN A 94 -13.23 28.89 -15.18
N LYS A 95 -12.60 29.46 -16.21
CA LYS A 95 -11.14 29.61 -16.35
C LYS A 95 -10.48 30.07 -15.04
N ASN A 96 -11.10 31.00 -14.31
CA ASN A 96 -10.58 31.49 -13.02
C ASN A 96 -10.57 30.39 -11.93
N VAL A 97 -11.58 29.53 -11.90
CA VAL A 97 -11.67 28.41 -10.95
C VAL A 97 -10.61 27.35 -11.30
N ILE A 98 -10.43 27.07 -12.60
CA ILE A 98 -9.41 26.14 -13.10
C ILE A 98 -8.01 26.65 -12.73
N ILE A 99 -7.69 27.92 -13.03
CA ILE A 99 -6.39 28.53 -12.70
C ILE A 99 -6.14 28.49 -11.18
N LYS A 100 -7.16 28.77 -10.36
CA LYS A 100 -7.07 28.69 -8.90
C LYS A 100 -6.80 27.25 -8.43
N GLY A 101 -7.45 26.26 -9.04
CA GLY A 101 -7.22 24.84 -8.83
C GLY A 101 -5.77 24.45 -9.15
N ILE A 102 -5.29 24.78 -10.36
CA ILE A 102 -3.93 24.52 -10.82
C ILE A 102 -2.90 25.17 -9.89
N LYS A 103 -3.05 26.46 -9.54
CA LYS A 103 -2.12 27.17 -8.66
C LYS A 103 -2.03 26.51 -7.28
N LYS A 104 -3.17 26.02 -6.76
CA LYS A 104 -3.22 25.30 -5.49
C LYS A 104 -2.55 23.93 -5.58
N SER A 105 -2.78 23.19 -6.67
CA SER A 105 -2.11 21.92 -6.94
C SER A 105 -0.60 22.11 -7.05
N ILE A 106 -0.13 23.06 -7.87
CA ILE A 106 1.32 23.38 -8.01
C ILE A 106 1.96 23.69 -6.65
N LYS A 107 1.28 24.42 -5.76
CA LYS A 107 1.79 24.70 -4.41
C LYS A 107 1.98 23.43 -3.57
N ILE A 108 1.12 22.43 -3.74
CA ILE A 108 1.25 21.12 -3.07
C ILE A 108 2.36 20.32 -3.73
N LEU A 109 2.37 20.23 -5.07
CA LEU A 109 3.40 19.51 -5.83
C LEU A 109 4.80 20.04 -5.53
N LYS A 110 5.01 21.36 -5.45
CA LYS A 110 6.29 21.97 -5.07
C LYS A 110 6.80 21.55 -3.68
N LYS A 111 5.93 21.08 -2.79
CA LYS A 111 6.32 20.54 -1.48
C LYS A 111 6.54 19.03 -1.49
N VAL A 112 5.71 18.32 -2.26
CA VAL A 112 5.69 16.85 -2.29
C VAL A 112 6.77 16.28 -3.22
N ILE A 113 6.96 16.86 -4.42
CA ILE A 113 7.93 16.39 -5.40
C ILE A 113 9.36 16.35 -4.83
N PRO A 114 9.90 17.42 -4.20
CA PRO A 114 11.27 17.36 -3.68
C PRO A 114 11.45 16.27 -2.64
N MET A 115 10.46 16.07 -1.76
CA MET A 115 10.50 15.00 -0.76
C MET A 115 10.50 13.62 -1.40
N ILE A 116 9.67 13.38 -2.42
CA ILE A 116 9.68 12.10 -3.15
C ILE A 116 11.02 11.88 -3.82
N ILE A 117 11.61 12.90 -4.46
CA ILE A 117 12.93 12.79 -5.10
C ILE A 117 13.98 12.42 -4.06
N ILE A 118 14.02 13.09 -2.91
CA ILE A 118 14.97 12.81 -1.83
C ILE A 118 14.84 11.37 -1.33
N PHE A 119 13.62 10.94 -0.98
CA PHE A 119 13.40 9.59 -0.46
C PHE A 119 13.64 8.51 -1.53
N THR A 120 13.29 8.78 -2.78
CA THR A 120 13.57 7.86 -3.89
C THR A 120 15.06 7.73 -4.13
N PHE A 121 15.79 8.84 -4.19
CA PHE A 121 17.24 8.84 -4.35
C PHE A 121 17.93 8.12 -3.19
N LEU A 122 17.52 8.41 -1.94
CA LEU A 122 18.03 7.73 -0.75
C LEU A 122 17.88 6.21 -0.87
N ILE A 123 16.66 5.75 -1.20
CA ILE A 123 16.42 4.32 -1.35
C ILE A 123 17.19 3.72 -2.52
N SER A 124 17.29 4.41 -3.66
CA SER A 124 18.11 3.95 -4.80
C SER A 124 19.58 3.80 -4.41
N ALA A 125 20.15 4.77 -3.69
CA ALA A 125 21.51 4.67 -3.18
C ALA A 125 21.67 3.48 -2.20
N LEU A 126 20.68 3.23 -1.32
CA LEU A 126 20.69 2.07 -0.44
C LEU A 126 20.68 0.75 -1.22
N ILE A 127 19.98 0.69 -2.36
CA ILE A 127 19.97 -0.49 -3.23
C ILE A 127 21.38 -0.74 -3.78
N GLU A 128 22.06 0.29 -4.27
CA GLU A 128 23.45 0.19 -4.75
C GLU A 128 24.43 -0.22 -3.63
N LEU A 129 24.15 0.17 -2.38
CA LEU A 129 24.92 -0.24 -1.20
C LEU A 129 24.62 -1.67 -0.71
N GLY A 130 23.78 -2.44 -1.40
CA GLY A 130 23.50 -3.84 -1.06
C GLY A 130 22.27 -4.05 -0.16
N LEU A 131 21.28 -3.16 -0.21
CA LEU A 131 19.99 -3.37 0.49
C LEU A 131 19.33 -4.71 0.09
N ILE A 132 19.52 -5.15 -1.15
CA ILE A 132 18.99 -6.44 -1.64
C ILE A 132 19.57 -7.60 -0.83
N GLU A 133 20.86 -7.57 -0.49
CA GLU A 133 21.57 -8.59 0.27
C GLU A 133 21.08 -8.65 1.72
N ILE A 134 20.75 -7.49 2.30
CA ILE A 134 20.13 -7.41 3.62
C ILE A 134 18.74 -8.05 3.58
N VAL A 135 17.93 -7.74 2.55
CA VAL A 135 16.61 -8.35 2.36
C VAL A 135 16.74 -9.87 2.20
N LYS A 136 17.69 -10.35 1.39
CA LYS A 136 17.98 -11.79 1.24
C LYS A 136 18.26 -12.45 2.60
N LYS A 137 19.16 -11.87 3.40
CA LYS A 137 19.52 -12.40 4.74
C LYS A 137 18.34 -12.38 5.71
N LEU A 138 17.50 -11.34 5.66
CA LEU A 138 16.36 -11.20 6.56
C LEU A 138 15.22 -12.17 6.21
N PHE A 139 14.94 -12.36 4.91
CA PHE A 139 13.82 -13.17 4.45
C PHE A 139 14.17 -14.64 4.24
N SER A 140 15.44 -15.00 4.02
CA SER A 140 15.86 -16.41 3.92
C SER A 140 15.38 -17.30 5.09
N PRO A 141 15.53 -16.93 6.37
CA PRO A 141 15.01 -17.75 7.48
C PRO A 141 13.47 -17.80 7.49
N ILE A 142 12.81 -16.72 7.10
CA ILE A 142 11.34 -16.66 7.02
C ILE A 142 10.83 -17.62 5.94
N LEU A 143 11.49 -17.67 4.79
CA LEU A 143 11.18 -18.62 3.71
C LEU A 143 11.36 -20.07 4.18
N GLY A 144 12.44 -20.36 4.92
CA GLY A 144 12.68 -21.67 5.51
C GLY A 144 11.59 -22.11 6.50
N ILE A 145 11.18 -21.22 7.41
CA ILE A 145 10.09 -21.50 8.38
C ILE A 145 8.77 -21.80 7.66
N LEU A 146 8.53 -21.17 6.51
CA LEU A 146 7.32 -21.35 5.72
C LEU A 146 7.41 -22.52 4.72
N ASN A 147 8.45 -23.36 4.82
CA ASN A 147 8.72 -24.49 3.92
C ASN A 147 8.75 -24.07 2.44
N LEU A 148 9.32 -22.90 2.14
CA LEU A 148 9.50 -22.41 0.79
C LEU A 148 10.90 -22.78 0.27
N PRO A 149 11.02 -23.15 -1.01
CA PRO A 149 12.31 -23.44 -1.62
C PRO A 149 13.19 -22.20 -1.65
N GLY A 150 14.51 -22.37 -1.61
CA GLY A 150 15.47 -21.26 -1.56
C GLY A 150 15.34 -20.33 -2.77
N GLU A 151 14.96 -20.88 -3.91
CA GLU A 151 14.71 -20.20 -5.18
C GLU A 151 13.59 -19.15 -5.07
N ALA A 152 12.67 -19.28 -4.11
CA ALA A 152 11.61 -18.30 -3.86
C ALA A 152 12.16 -16.91 -3.52
N ILE A 153 13.43 -16.80 -3.06
CA ILE A 153 14.08 -15.50 -2.83
C ILE A 153 14.19 -14.67 -4.11
N THR A 154 14.31 -15.32 -5.28
CA THR A 154 14.39 -14.64 -6.58
C THR A 154 13.11 -13.87 -6.89
N VAL A 155 11.95 -14.38 -6.45
CA VAL A 155 10.65 -13.69 -6.55
C VAL A 155 10.62 -12.44 -5.69
N LEU A 156 11.19 -12.49 -4.49
CA LEU A 156 11.24 -11.34 -3.58
C LEU A 156 12.13 -10.24 -4.17
N ILE A 157 13.26 -10.61 -4.75
CA ILE A 157 14.18 -9.69 -5.45
C ILE A 157 13.51 -9.11 -6.70
N ALA A 158 12.80 -9.93 -7.49
CA ALA A 158 12.08 -9.45 -8.65
C ALA A 158 10.96 -8.47 -8.27
N ASN A 159 10.19 -8.78 -7.22
CA ASN A 159 9.18 -7.87 -6.67
C ASN A 159 9.76 -6.53 -6.19
N PHE A 160 11.00 -6.56 -5.69
CA PHE A 160 11.72 -5.37 -5.26
C PHE A 160 11.97 -4.40 -6.43
N ALA A 161 12.21 -4.92 -7.63
CA ALA A 161 12.26 -4.12 -8.86
C ALA A 161 10.87 -3.65 -9.28
N HIS A 162 9.94 -4.59 -9.47
CA HIS A 162 8.54 -4.30 -9.78
C HIS A 162 7.64 -5.51 -9.52
N PHE A 163 6.39 -5.30 -9.10
CA PHE A 163 5.47 -6.40 -8.80
C PHE A 163 5.20 -7.32 -10.01
N SER A 164 5.23 -6.77 -11.24
CA SER A 164 5.07 -7.56 -12.46
C SER A 164 6.22 -8.52 -12.70
N ALA A 165 7.45 -8.11 -12.38
CA ALA A 165 8.63 -8.97 -12.48
C ALA A 165 8.52 -10.12 -11.47
N GLY A 166 8.03 -9.82 -10.25
CA GLY A 166 7.70 -10.85 -9.26
C GLY A 166 6.71 -11.89 -9.78
N TYR A 167 5.63 -11.47 -10.46
CA TYR A 167 4.66 -12.40 -11.04
C TYR A 167 5.29 -13.28 -12.12
N ALA A 168 6.10 -12.70 -13.00
CA ALA A 168 6.78 -13.44 -14.05
C ALA A 168 7.75 -14.48 -13.47
N THR A 169 8.50 -14.12 -12.42
CA THR A 169 9.40 -15.08 -11.75
C THR A 169 8.64 -16.21 -11.08
N VAL A 170 7.49 -15.94 -10.45
CA VAL A 170 6.63 -17.00 -9.88
C VAL A 170 6.14 -17.96 -10.95
N ASP A 171 5.63 -17.44 -12.06
CA ASP A 171 5.16 -18.26 -13.18
C ASP A 171 6.27 -19.17 -13.73
N ILE A 172 7.49 -18.63 -13.92
CA ILE A 172 8.66 -19.42 -14.34
C ILE A 172 8.99 -20.54 -13.34
N LEU A 173 9.04 -20.21 -12.04
CA LEU A 173 9.37 -21.20 -11.01
C LEU A 173 8.28 -22.28 -10.86
N MET A 174 7.01 -21.93 -11.08
CA MET A 174 5.92 -22.91 -11.10
C MET A 174 6.00 -23.83 -12.33
N LYS A 175 6.24 -23.27 -13.51
CA LYS A 175 6.40 -24.06 -14.75
C LYS A 175 7.58 -25.02 -14.68
N ASN A 176 8.64 -24.63 -13.98
CA ASN A 176 9.81 -25.48 -13.73
C ASN A 176 9.60 -26.49 -12.58
N GLY A 177 8.42 -26.55 -11.97
CA GLY A 177 8.11 -27.47 -10.87
C GLY A 177 8.79 -27.14 -9.54
N VAL A 178 9.43 -25.98 -9.42
CA VAL A 178 10.15 -25.55 -8.20
C VAL A 178 9.15 -25.09 -7.14
N LEU A 179 8.10 -24.37 -7.55
CA LEU A 179 7.02 -23.92 -6.67
C LEU A 179 5.71 -24.64 -6.98
N ASN A 180 5.05 -25.16 -5.94
CA ASN A 180 3.65 -25.54 -6.05
C ASN A 180 2.72 -24.30 -5.92
N GLU A 181 1.42 -24.47 -6.21
CA GLU A 181 0.45 -23.36 -6.16
C GLU A 181 0.40 -22.66 -4.78
N LYS A 182 0.46 -23.44 -3.69
CA LYS A 182 0.42 -22.92 -2.32
C LYS A 182 1.67 -22.08 -2.01
N GLN A 183 2.85 -22.61 -2.32
CA GLN A 183 4.13 -21.95 -2.11
C GLN A 183 4.24 -20.69 -2.97
N ALA A 184 3.76 -20.73 -4.21
CA ALA A 184 3.67 -19.57 -5.08
C ALA A 184 2.79 -18.47 -4.47
N LEU A 185 1.61 -18.83 -3.95
CA LEU A 185 0.71 -17.89 -3.31
C LEU A 185 1.35 -17.23 -2.08
N ILE A 186 1.95 -18.02 -1.19
CA ILE A 186 2.65 -17.50 0.00
C ILE A 186 3.80 -16.58 -0.42
N THR A 187 4.59 -16.98 -1.42
CA THR A 187 5.72 -16.18 -1.92
C THR A 187 5.25 -14.84 -2.50
N LEU A 188 4.13 -14.82 -3.22
CA LEU A 188 3.51 -13.60 -3.74
C LEU A 188 3.02 -12.67 -2.63
N LEU A 189 2.43 -13.21 -1.56
CA LEU A 189 1.99 -12.42 -0.41
C LEU A 189 3.17 -11.79 0.34
N ILE A 190 4.29 -12.52 0.49
CA ILE A 190 5.53 -11.98 1.06
C ILE A 190 6.11 -10.91 0.13
N GLY A 191 6.13 -11.16 -1.19
CA GLY A 191 6.51 -10.17 -2.20
C GLY A 191 5.68 -8.90 -2.12
N ASN A 192 4.39 -9.01 -1.84
CA ASN A 192 3.49 -7.87 -1.64
C ASN A 192 3.86 -7.04 -0.38
N ILE A 193 4.30 -7.68 0.69
CA ILE A 193 4.84 -6.98 1.88
C ILE A 193 6.07 -6.14 1.49
N ILE A 194 6.99 -6.70 0.71
CA ILE A 194 8.18 -5.99 0.22
C ILE A 194 7.76 -4.81 -0.67
N GLY A 195 6.86 -5.04 -1.63
CA GLY A 195 6.36 -4.01 -2.53
C GLY A 195 5.73 -2.84 -1.78
N VAL A 196 4.88 -3.13 -0.78
CA VAL A 196 4.29 -2.08 0.05
C VAL A 196 5.33 -1.38 0.91
N THR A 197 6.27 -2.10 1.51
CA THR A 197 7.38 -1.49 2.25
C THR A 197 8.14 -0.49 1.37
N MET A 198 8.40 -0.85 0.12
CA MET A 198 9.10 0.00 -0.83
C MET A 198 8.30 1.26 -1.20
N ILE A 199 6.99 1.12 -1.47
CA ILE A 199 6.11 2.27 -1.72
C ILE A 199 6.10 3.22 -0.52
N TYR A 200 6.08 2.68 0.69
CA TYR A 200 6.10 3.50 1.90
C TYR A 200 7.40 4.27 2.07
N LEU A 201 8.54 3.60 1.88
CA LEU A 201 9.85 4.20 2.00
C LEU A 201 10.12 5.26 0.92
N LYS A 202 9.82 4.97 -0.36
CA LYS A 202 10.09 5.88 -1.49
C LYS A 202 9.10 7.05 -1.57
N HIS A 203 7.82 6.80 -1.29
CA HIS A 203 6.75 7.74 -1.62
C HIS A 203 5.89 8.15 -0.43
N SER A 204 5.36 7.20 0.35
CA SER A 204 4.35 7.53 1.37
C SER A 204 4.91 8.37 2.51
N ILE A 205 6.09 8.03 3.05
CA ILE A 205 6.72 8.80 4.14
C ILE A 205 6.97 10.24 3.68
N GLY A 206 7.63 10.43 2.53
CA GLY A 206 7.92 11.75 1.98
C GLY A 206 6.64 12.57 1.76
N THR A 207 5.59 11.95 1.23
CA THR A 207 4.29 12.60 1.00
C THR A 207 3.59 12.97 2.31
N TYR A 208 3.54 12.08 3.30
CA TYR A 208 2.92 12.39 4.59
C TYR A 208 3.68 13.48 5.34
N VAL A 209 5.02 13.45 5.34
CA VAL A 209 5.83 14.51 5.96
C VAL A 209 5.64 15.84 5.25
N ALA A 210 5.59 15.86 3.91
CA ALA A 210 5.32 17.09 3.15
C ALA A 210 3.95 17.70 3.45
N LEU A 211 2.94 16.85 3.70
CA LEU A 211 1.54 17.28 3.92
C LEU A 211 1.24 17.62 5.39
N PHE A 212 1.78 16.87 6.35
CA PHE A 212 1.44 16.94 7.78
C PHE A 212 2.62 17.33 8.68
N GLY A 213 3.81 17.59 8.13
CA GLY A 213 5.01 17.93 8.90
C GLY A 213 5.51 16.77 9.76
N ARG A 214 6.00 17.04 10.98
CA ARG A 214 6.49 16.01 11.93
C ARG A 214 5.45 14.94 12.25
N PHE A 215 4.17 15.32 12.30
CA PHE A 215 3.07 14.38 12.51
C PHE A 215 2.91 13.39 11.35
N GLY A 216 3.34 13.78 10.14
CA GLY A 216 3.33 12.92 8.95
C GLY A 216 4.16 11.65 9.10
N LEU A 217 5.29 11.70 9.81
CA LEU A 217 6.10 10.51 10.07
C LEU A 217 5.35 9.51 10.94
N LYS A 218 4.72 9.98 12.02
CA LYS A 218 3.89 9.14 12.90
C LYS A 218 2.72 8.52 12.15
N LEU A 219 2.05 9.30 11.28
CA LEU A 219 0.97 8.78 10.43
C LEU A 219 1.46 7.67 9.49
N ALA A 220 2.61 7.88 8.85
CA ALA A 220 3.20 6.91 7.93
C ALA A 220 3.52 5.59 8.64
N MET A 221 4.18 5.66 9.80
CA MET A 221 4.57 4.50 10.60
C MET A 221 3.35 3.70 11.06
N VAL A 222 2.33 4.37 11.61
CA VAL A 222 1.11 3.69 12.04
C VAL A 222 0.43 2.98 10.87
N ASN A 223 0.23 3.67 9.75
CA ASN A 223 -0.47 3.09 8.62
C ASN A 223 0.29 1.89 8.04
N TYR A 224 1.63 2.00 7.98
CA TYR A 224 2.50 0.92 7.58
C TYR A 224 2.39 -0.28 8.53
N MET A 225 2.50 -0.07 9.84
CA MET A 225 2.41 -1.14 10.84
C MET A 225 1.09 -1.89 10.76
N VAL A 226 -0.04 -1.18 10.68
CA VAL A 226 -1.35 -1.82 10.53
C VAL A 226 -1.41 -2.64 9.24
N SER A 227 -0.89 -2.10 8.13
CA SER A 227 -0.88 -2.80 6.85
C SER A 227 -0.04 -4.08 6.89
N ILE A 228 1.15 -4.03 7.51
CA ILE A 228 2.02 -5.19 7.66
C ILE A 228 1.39 -6.23 8.60
N MET A 229 0.82 -5.81 9.73
CA MET A 229 0.17 -6.74 10.67
C MET A 229 -0.97 -7.51 10.01
N VAL A 230 -1.83 -6.82 9.23
CA VAL A 230 -2.93 -7.47 8.52
C VAL A 230 -2.42 -8.48 7.49
N LYS A 231 -1.34 -8.16 6.78
CA LYS A 231 -0.75 -9.08 5.78
C LYS A 231 -0.08 -10.28 6.42
N ILE A 232 0.63 -10.09 7.53
CA ILE A 232 1.20 -11.21 8.30
C ILE A 232 0.08 -12.14 8.77
N LEU A 233 -1.01 -11.60 9.33
CA LEU A 233 -2.16 -12.39 9.75
C LEU A 233 -2.76 -13.18 8.58
N LEU A 234 -2.89 -12.57 7.40
CA LEU A 234 -3.36 -13.25 6.20
C LEU A 234 -2.43 -14.37 5.75
N ILE A 235 -1.11 -14.14 5.74
CA ILE A 235 -0.14 -15.18 5.40
C ILE A 235 -0.26 -16.36 6.37
N THR A 236 -0.34 -16.11 7.67
CA THR A 236 -0.53 -17.15 8.67
C THR A 236 -1.84 -17.92 8.44
N MET A 237 -2.94 -17.22 8.16
CA MET A 237 -4.22 -17.85 7.84
C MET A 237 -4.14 -18.75 6.60
N VAL A 238 -3.47 -18.28 5.54
CA VAL A 238 -3.28 -19.05 4.28
C VAL A 238 -2.40 -20.29 4.52
N VAL A 239 -1.35 -20.17 5.34
CA VAL A 239 -0.46 -21.28 5.67
C VAL A 239 -1.16 -22.38 6.46
N ILE A 240 -2.14 -22.02 7.32
CA ILE A 240 -2.91 -22.96 8.14
C ILE A 240 -4.02 -23.64 7.34
N LEU A 241 -4.66 -22.93 6.40
CA LEU A 241 -5.82 -23.41 5.65
C LEU A 241 -5.48 -24.29 4.44
N LEU A 242 -4.34 -24.03 3.80
CA LEU A 242 -3.79 -24.83 2.70
C LEU A 242 -2.75 -25.80 3.22
#